data_AF-A0A928SQI9-F1
#
_entry.id   AF-A0A928SQI9-F1
#
_cell.length_a   1.000
_cell.length_b   1.000
_cell.length_c   1.000
_cell.angle_alpha   90.00
_cell.angle_beta   90.00
_cell.angle_gamma   90.00
#
_symmetry.space_group_name_H-M   'P 1'
#
loop_
_entity.id
_entity.type
_entity.pdbx_description
1 polymer ?
#
loop_
_entity_poly.entity_id
_entity_poly.type
_entity_poly.pdbx_seq_one_letter_code
_entity_poly.pdbx_strand_id
1 'polypeptide(L)'
;MAPAVSLRPRGRPRRIALGCGLWAIVVATSCRGGSERKGADELARSCAAACAALTGSGCDREGSRPSDQARCVEHCAKRGAEVEQAGCSRERAAYLGCAAGRRLDCSAACSAPLCLERGEGIAECGAEHAALARCLAPCEGAGVVALVDRDAGGPHVRAELIRAGCGACPRLDSRAPTGAPCQAASVCSQVCCSCPAGRARYLARVCEDGTCADAERACAAARAAGAAPCAE
;
A
#
# COMPACT_ATOMS: atom_id res chain seq x y z
N MET A 1 83.03 30.16 -1.33
CA MET A 1 83.29 29.83 0.08
C MET A 1 82.44 28.61 0.41
N ALA A 2 83.15 27.54 0.76
CA ALA A 2 82.66 26.17 0.90
C ALA A 2 82.17 25.91 2.35
N PRO A 3 81.97 24.66 2.80
CA PRO A 3 80.95 23.66 2.44
C PRO A 3 80.30 23.08 3.74
N ALA A 4 79.44 22.08 3.70
CA ALA A 4 79.80 20.70 4.10
C ALA A 4 78.54 19.81 3.95
N VAL A 5 78.52 18.75 3.12
CA VAL A 5 79.06 17.38 3.39
C VAL A 5 78.18 16.70 4.46
N SER A 6 77.49 15.56 4.26
CA SER A 6 78.05 14.27 3.86
C SER A 6 76.98 13.16 3.75
N LEU A 7 77.20 12.25 2.78
CA LEU A 7 77.08 10.77 2.83
C LEU A 7 75.71 10.06 3.05
N ARG A 8 75.22 9.45 1.94
CA ARG A 8 74.99 7.99 1.62
C ARG A 8 74.76 7.00 2.79
N PRO A 9 74.19 5.76 2.60
CA PRO A 9 73.78 5.03 1.37
C PRO A 9 72.49 4.13 1.46
N ARG A 10 72.14 3.52 0.31
CA ARG A 10 71.62 2.14 0.04
C ARG A 10 70.44 1.55 0.85
N GLY A 11 69.44 1.06 0.10
CA GLY A 11 68.71 -0.17 0.45
C GLY A 11 67.28 -0.26 -0.13
N ARG A 12 67.09 -0.98 -1.25
CA ARG A 12 65.81 -1.69 -1.50
C ARG A 12 65.79 -2.90 -0.55
N PRO A 13 64.66 -3.28 0.07
CA PRO A 13 63.78 -4.25 -0.61
C PRO A 13 62.29 -4.30 -0.18
N ARG A 14 61.54 -5.13 -0.93
CA ARG A 14 60.45 -6.03 -0.51
C ARG A 14 59.03 -5.48 -0.25
N ARG A 15 58.16 -5.93 -1.16
CA ARG A 15 56.74 -6.26 -0.96
C ARG A 15 56.56 -7.06 0.34
N ILE A 16 55.59 -6.66 1.16
CA ILE A 16 55.00 -7.51 2.19
C ILE A 16 53.51 -7.60 1.88
N ALA A 17 53.10 -8.81 1.50
CA ALA A 17 51.73 -9.27 1.58
C ALA A 17 51.47 -9.72 3.02
N LEU A 18 50.43 -9.17 3.64
CA LEU A 18 49.80 -9.55 4.90
C LEU A 18 48.34 -9.09 4.73
N GLY A 19 47.29 -9.88 4.87
CA GLY A 19 47.11 -11.26 5.28
C GLY A 19 45.59 -11.40 5.46
N CYS A 20 44.99 -12.43 4.86
CA CYS A 20 43.63 -12.85 5.21
C CYS A 20 43.59 -13.25 6.68
N GLY A 21 42.67 -12.69 7.46
CA GLY A 21 42.47 -13.13 8.83
C GLY A 21 41.39 -12.37 9.58
N LEU A 22 40.26 -13.06 9.78
CA LEU A 22 39.30 -12.90 10.88
C LEU A 22 38.50 -11.59 10.98
N TRP A 23 37.32 -11.58 10.34
CA TRP A 23 36.08 -11.08 10.93
C TRP A 23 34.94 -12.05 10.58
N ALA A 24 34.97 -13.25 11.17
CA ALA A 24 33.80 -14.12 11.23
C ALA A 24 33.05 -13.80 12.52
N ILE A 25 32.26 -12.74 12.51
CA ILE A 25 31.23 -12.50 13.53
C ILE A 25 29.92 -13.06 13.00
N VAL A 26 29.40 -13.99 13.80
CA VAL A 26 28.10 -14.61 13.76
C VAL A 26 26.99 -13.59 13.48
N VAL A 27 26.29 -13.75 12.35
CA VAL A 27 24.87 -13.41 12.25
C VAL A 27 24.18 -14.59 11.55
N ALA A 28 24.11 -15.71 12.26
CA ALA A 28 23.09 -16.71 12.03
C ALA A 28 21.81 -16.25 12.74
N THR A 29 21.12 -15.27 12.16
CA THR A 29 19.74 -14.94 12.53
C THR A 29 18.92 -14.70 11.27
N SER A 30 18.02 -15.66 11.02
CA SER A 30 16.76 -15.45 10.30
C SER A 30 16.84 -15.15 8.80
N CYS A 31 17.22 -16.16 8.01
CA CYS A 31 16.76 -16.29 6.62
C CYS A 31 15.26 -16.65 6.60
N ARG A 32 14.40 -15.71 7.01
CA ARG A 32 12.94 -15.79 6.83
C ARG A 32 12.30 -14.42 6.58
N GLY A 33 13.02 -13.56 5.84
CA GLY A 33 12.55 -12.21 5.45
C GLY A 33 13.11 -11.71 4.11
N GLY A 34 13.67 -12.61 3.28
CA GLY A 34 14.35 -12.24 2.03
C GLY A 34 13.42 -11.84 0.88
N SER A 35 12.17 -12.32 0.85
CA SER A 35 11.22 -11.98 -0.21
C SER A 35 10.56 -10.62 0.01
N GLU A 36 10.16 -10.31 1.25
CA GLU A 36 9.53 -9.01 1.59
C GLU A 36 10.51 -7.85 1.41
N ARG A 37 11.77 -8.04 1.81
CA ARG A 37 12.81 -6.99 1.68
C ARG A 37 13.18 -6.72 0.21
N LYS A 38 13.28 -7.78 -0.60
CA LYS A 38 13.56 -7.66 -2.04
C LYS A 38 12.42 -6.95 -2.79
N GLY A 39 11.17 -7.22 -2.42
CA GLY A 39 10.00 -6.54 -2.97
C GLY A 39 9.93 -5.06 -2.60
N ALA A 40 10.26 -4.70 -1.35
CA ALA A 40 10.33 -3.31 -0.92
C ALA A 40 11.43 -2.52 -1.66
N ASP A 41 12.60 -3.14 -1.86
CA ASP A 41 13.74 -2.53 -2.57
C ASP A 41 13.48 -2.38 -4.08
N GLU A 42 12.76 -3.32 -4.68
CA GLU A 42 12.30 -3.21 -6.07
C GLU A 42 11.26 -2.10 -6.22
N LEU A 43 10.31 -2.04 -5.31
CA LEU A 43 9.28 -1.01 -5.33
C LEU A 43 9.84 0.41 -5.16
N ALA A 44 10.74 0.59 -4.19
CA ALA A 44 11.40 1.87 -3.97
C ALA A 44 12.14 2.34 -5.23
N ARG A 45 12.79 1.43 -5.96
CA ARG A 45 13.47 1.73 -7.23
C ARG A 45 12.50 2.13 -8.33
N SER A 46 11.39 1.41 -8.51
CA SER A 46 10.37 1.76 -9.51
C SER A 46 9.71 3.11 -9.22
N CYS A 47 9.38 3.38 -7.95
CA CYS A 47 8.88 4.69 -7.52
C CYS A 47 9.92 5.79 -7.75
N ALA A 48 11.19 5.56 -7.43
CA ALA A 48 12.26 6.53 -7.67
C ALA A 48 12.42 6.87 -9.16
N ALA A 49 12.37 5.87 -10.04
CA ALA A 49 12.44 6.07 -11.48
C ALA A 49 11.25 6.88 -12.03
N ALA A 50 10.02 6.51 -11.63
CA ALA A 50 8.81 7.23 -12.01
C ALA A 50 8.85 8.69 -11.50
N CYS A 51 9.12 8.89 -10.22
CA CYS A 51 9.22 10.23 -9.64
C CYS A 51 10.34 11.07 -10.28
N ALA A 52 11.49 10.48 -10.62
CA ALA A 52 12.56 11.19 -11.32
C ALA A 52 12.13 11.68 -12.71
N ALA A 53 11.36 10.89 -13.44
CA ALA A 53 10.83 11.29 -14.76
C ALA A 53 9.90 12.51 -14.65
N LEU A 54 9.14 12.60 -13.56
CA LEU A 54 8.21 13.69 -13.29
C LEU A 54 8.89 14.94 -12.73
N THR A 55 9.88 14.79 -11.85
CA THR A 55 10.59 15.94 -11.28
C THR A 55 11.73 16.43 -12.18
N GLY A 56 12.23 15.58 -13.09
CA GLY A 56 13.36 15.89 -13.98
C GLY A 56 12.97 16.52 -15.32
N SER A 57 11.67 16.58 -15.66
CA SER A 57 11.17 17.09 -16.94
C SER A 57 11.27 18.62 -17.11
N GLY A 58 11.69 19.35 -16.07
CA GLY A 58 11.96 20.80 -16.16
C GLY A 58 10.70 21.67 -16.25
N CYS A 59 9.55 21.15 -15.81
CA CYS A 59 8.28 21.87 -15.85
C CYS A 59 8.12 22.97 -14.79
N ASP A 60 9.10 23.21 -13.91
CA ASP A 60 9.03 24.26 -12.88
C ASP A 60 10.07 25.38 -13.04
N ARG A 61 9.53 26.60 -13.00
CA ARG A 61 10.16 27.78 -12.39
C ARG A 61 10.63 27.38 -10.99
N GLU A 62 11.92 27.57 -10.69
CA GLU A 62 12.60 27.09 -9.48
C GLU A 62 12.71 25.56 -9.36
N GLY A 63 13.75 25.02 -9.98
CA GLY A 63 14.16 23.61 -9.99
C GLY A 63 13.68 22.75 -8.82
N SER A 64 12.98 21.68 -9.19
CA SER A 64 12.51 20.56 -8.37
C SER A 64 13.53 20.20 -7.29
N ARG A 65 13.20 20.48 -6.02
CA ARG A 65 14.14 20.24 -4.92
C ARG A 65 14.24 18.72 -4.68
N PRO A 66 15.40 18.19 -4.25
CA PRO A 66 15.53 16.80 -3.81
C PRO A 66 14.47 16.36 -2.78
N SER A 67 13.93 17.31 -2.01
CA SER A 67 12.81 17.09 -1.08
C SER A 67 11.51 16.66 -1.77
N ASP A 68 11.22 17.16 -2.96
CA ASP A 68 9.97 16.88 -3.67
C ASP A 68 10.02 15.48 -4.30
N GLN A 69 11.19 15.11 -4.82
CA GLN A 69 11.45 13.74 -5.28
C GLN A 69 11.32 12.74 -4.12
N ALA A 70 11.93 13.04 -2.96
CA ALA A 70 11.82 12.16 -1.79
C ALA A 70 10.37 11.98 -1.33
N ARG A 71 9.60 13.07 -1.26
CA ARG A 71 8.17 13.03 -0.93
C ARG A 71 7.35 12.22 -1.93
N CYS A 72 7.65 12.35 -3.23
CA CYS A 72 7.02 11.55 -4.27
C CYS A 72 7.29 10.06 -4.09
N VAL A 73 8.54 9.67 -3.83
CA VAL A 73 8.91 8.27 -3.61
C VAL A 73 8.23 7.70 -2.37
N GLU A 74 8.22 8.45 -1.27
CA GLU A 74 7.55 8.06 -0.03
C GLU A 74 6.05 7.83 -0.27
N HIS A 75 5.39 8.78 -0.93
CA HIS A 75 3.96 8.67 -1.23
C HIS A 75 3.66 7.49 -2.16
N CYS A 76 4.45 7.32 -3.22
CA CYS A 76 4.35 6.19 -4.14
C CYS A 76 4.52 4.86 -3.42
N ALA A 77 5.53 4.74 -2.54
CA ALA A 77 5.79 3.53 -1.78
C ALA A 77 4.65 3.22 -0.79
N LYS A 78 4.13 4.23 -0.09
CA LYS A 78 3.00 4.09 0.85
C LYS A 78 1.74 3.57 0.18
N ARG A 79 1.36 4.14 -0.97
CA ARG A 79 0.27 3.62 -1.81
C ARG A 79 0.49 2.18 -2.24
N GLY A 80 1.74 1.72 -2.25
CA GLY A 80 2.06 0.36 -2.60
C GLY A 80 1.54 -0.71 -1.67
N ALA A 81 1.54 -0.46 -0.36
CA ALA A 81 0.98 -1.41 0.58
C ALA A 81 -0.53 -1.62 0.31
N GLU A 82 -1.25 -0.57 -0.07
CA GLU A 82 -2.68 -0.64 -0.43
C GLU A 82 -2.89 -1.47 -1.71
N VAL A 83 -2.05 -1.27 -2.73
CA VAL A 83 -2.09 -2.04 -3.97
C VAL A 83 -1.75 -3.52 -3.75
N GLU A 84 -0.77 -3.82 -2.90
CA GLU A 84 -0.43 -5.22 -2.57
C GLU A 84 -1.59 -5.92 -1.85
N GLN A 85 -2.29 -5.23 -0.95
CA GLN A 85 -3.48 -5.76 -0.28
C GLN A 85 -4.62 -6.01 -1.29
N ALA A 86 -4.76 -5.12 -2.28
CA ALA A 86 -5.68 -5.31 -3.41
C ALA A 86 -5.24 -6.43 -4.37
N GLY A 87 -3.96 -6.83 -4.36
CA GLY A 87 -3.38 -7.79 -5.31
C GLY A 87 -3.18 -7.24 -6.72
N CYS A 88 -3.07 -5.92 -6.85
CA CYS A 88 -2.96 -5.21 -8.12
C CYS A 88 -1.49 -4.89 -8.48
N SER A 89 -0.54 -5.69 -7.98
CA SER A 89 0.91 -5.44 -8.09
C SER A 89 1.37 -5.45 -9.55
N ARG A 90 0.73 -6.27 -10.40
CA ARG A 90 1.04 -6.36 -11.83
C ARG A 90 0.62 -5.10 -12.57
N GLU A 91 -0.60 -4.63 -12.36
CA GLU A 91 -1.16 -3.43 -12.97
C GLU A 91 -0.35 -2.20 -12.54
N ARG A 92 0.06 -2.15 -11.27
CA ARG A 92 0.94 -1.10 -10.75
C ARG A 92 2.33 -1.14 -11.36
N ALA A 93 2.94 -2.32 -11.51
CA ALA A 93 4.24 -2.44 -12.16
C ALA A 93 4.18 -1.96 -13.61
N ALA A 94 3.11 -2.28 -14.35
CA ALA A 94 2.88 -1.78 -15.70
C ALA A 94 2.74 -0.25 -15.72
N TYR A 95 1.93 0.32 -14.83
CA TYR A 95 1.75 1.76 -14.72
C TYR A 95 3.04 2.51 -14.37
N LEU A 96 3.77 2.07 -13.34
CA LEU A 96 5.04 2.68 -12.94
C LEU A 96 6.12 2.53 -14.01
N GLY A 97 6.15 1.38 -14.71
CA GLY A 97 7.05 1.14 -15.84
C GLY A 97 6.78 2.10 -16.99
N CYS A 98 5.50 2.32 -17.32
CA CYS A 98 5.12 3.32 -18.31
C CYS A 98 5.50 4.73 -17.85
N ALA A 99 5.10 5.13 -16.64
CA ALA A 99 5.36 6.47 -16.09
C ALA A 99 6.85 6.83 -16.05
N ALA A 100 7.72 5.87 -15.69
CA ALA A 100 9.17 6.07 -15.67
C ALA A 100 9.78 6.34 -17.06
N GLY A 101 9.10 5.90 -18.13
CA GLY A 101 9.55 6.11 -19.51
C GLY A 101 9.00 7.37 -20.18
N ARG A 102 8.07 8.10 -19.54
CA ARG A 102 7.38 9.25 -20.14
C ARG A 102 7.90 10.58 -19.62
N ARG A 103 7.73 11.60 -20.45
CA ARG A 103 7.93 12.99 -20.06
C ARG A 103 6.58 13.59 -19.70
N LEU A 104 6.55 14.42 -18.66
CA LEU A 104 5.36 15.22 -18.33
C LEU A 104 5.07 16.23 -19.42
N ASP A 105 3.79 16.41 -19.71
CA ASP A 105 3.30 17.64 -20.32
C ASP A 105 3.27 18.75 -19.26
N CYS A 106 4.15 19.74 -19.40
CA CYS A 106 4.28 20.86 -18.47
C CYS A 106 3.06 21.80 -18.44
N SER A 107 2.05 21.57 -19.28
CA SER A 107 0.76 22.26 -19.16
C SER A 107 -0.09 21.74 -17.99
N ALA A 108 0.22 20.55 -17.46
CA ALA A 108 -0.47 19.99 -16.31
C ALA A 108 -0.03 20.67 -15.00
N ALA A 109 -0.96 21.30 -14.29
CA ALA A 109 -0.72 22.02 -13.04
C ALA A 109 -0.70 21.10 -11.80
N CYS A 110 -0.09 19.90 -11.88
CA CYS A 110 -0.03 18.93 -10.79
C CYS A 110 1.39 18.77 -10.23
N SER A 111 1.52 18.49 -8.93
CA SER A 111 2.79 18.06 -8.34
C SER A 111 3.09 16.61 -8.72
N ALA A 112 4.37 16.21 -8.80
CA ALA A 112 4.75 14.84 -9.19
C ALA A 112 3.99 13.71 -8.45
N PRO A 113 3.77 13.78 -7.11
CA PRO A 113 2.95 12.77 -6.42
C PRO A 113 1.51 12.73 -6.94
N LEU A 114 0.89 13.89 -7.16
CA LEU A 114 -0.49 14.00 -7.63
C LEU A 114 -0.63 13.52 -9.08
N CYS A 115 0.34 13.84 -9.94
CA CYS A 115 0.38 13.37 -11.32
C CYS A 115 0.47 11.84 -11.40
N LEU A 116 1.28 11.18 -10.54
CA LEU A 116 1.30 9.70 -10.44
C LEU A 116 -0.02 9.12 -9.93
N GLU A 117 -0.68 9.80 -9.02
CA GLU A 117 -1.93 9.30 -8.46
C GLU A 117 -3.06 9.36 -9.50
N ARG A 118 -3.14 10.46 -10.23
CA ARG A 118 -4.25 10.74 -11.15
C ARG A 118 -3.98 10.36 -12.60
N GLY A 119 -2.74 9.97 -12.93
CA GLY A 119 -2.32 9.81 -14.32
C GLY A 119 -2.29 11.13 -15.11
N GLU A 120 -2.38 12.28 -14.42
CA GLU A 120 -2.35 13.61 -15.03
C GLU A 120 -0.95 13.89 -15.60
N GLY A 121 -0.88 14.46 -16.80
CA GLY A 121 0.40 14.77 -17.46
C GLY A 121 1.15 13.57 -18.03
N ILE A 122 0.64 12.34 -17.88
CA ILE A 122 1.20 11.10 -18.45
C ILE A 122 0.16 10.45 -19.38
N ALA A 123 -0.38 11.22 -20.33
CA ALA A 123 -1.51 10.81 -21.18
C ALA A 123 -1.25 9.48 -21.93
N GLU A 124 0.00 9.19 -22.28
CA GLU A 124 0.41 7.95 -22.96
C GLU A 124 0.34 6.70 -22.07
N CYS A 125 0.16 6.86 -20.76
CA CYS A 125 -0.01 5.77 -19.79
C CYS A 125 -1.45 5.64 -19.27
N GLY A 126 -2.42 6.27 -19.96
CA GLY A 126 -3.82 6.27 -19.53
C GLY A 126 -4.44 4.87 -19.51
N ALA A 127 -4.00 3.95 -20.37
CA ALA A 127 -4.49 2.58 -20.40
C ALA A 127 -4.05 1.78 -19.16
N GLU A 128 -2.78 1.90 -18.79
CA GLU A 128 -2.19 1.27 -17.60
C GLU A 128 -2.78 1.86 -16.32
N HIS A 129 -2.95 3.19 -16.28
CA HIS A 129 -3.61 3.86 -15.16
C HIS A 129 -5.06 3.41 -15.01
N ALA A 130 -5.83 3.37 -16.09
CA ALA A 130 -7.21 2.89 -16.06
C ALA A 130 -7.31 1.40 -15.67
N ALA A 131 -6.34 0.57 -16.06
CA ALA A 131 -6.27 -0.83 -15.63
C ALA A 131 -6.00 -0.95 -14.13
N LEU A 132 -5.06 -0.15 -13.60
CA LEU A 132 -4.80 -0.08 -12.16
C LEU A 132 -6.03 0.42 -11.40
N ALA A 133 -6.68 1.49 -11.87
CA ALA A 133 -7.88 2.05 -11.25
C ALA A 133 -9.02 1.03 -11.21
N ARG A 134 -9.30 0.32 -12.30
CA ARG A 134 -10.30 -0.77 -12.32
C ARG A 134 -9.96 -1.89 -11.34
N CYS A 135 -8.67 -2.23 -11.20
CA CYS A 135 -8.25 -3.24 -10.24
C CYS A 135 -8.47 -2.79 -8.78
N LEU A 136 -8.27 -1.50 -8.49
CA LEU A 136 -8.41 -0.93 -7.15
C LEU A 136 -9.85 -0.55 -6.78
N ALA A 137 -10.72 -0.30 -7.75
CA ALA A 137 -12.09 0.17 -7.53
C ALA A 137 -12.88 -0.63 -6.46
N PRO A 138 -12.82 -1.98 -6.41
CA PRO A 138 -13.53 -2.74 -5.37
C PRO A 138 -13.00 -2.49 -3.96
N CYS A 139 -11.76 -2.02 -3.82
CA CYS A 139 -11.11 -1.74 -2.55
C CYS A 139 -11.36 -0.31 -2.04
N GLU A 140 -12.00 0.54 -2.84
CA GLU A 140 -12.26 1.94 -2.49
C GLU A 140 -13.37 2.10 -1.43
N GLY A 141 -13.35 3.24 -0.72
CA GLY A 141 -14.36 3.56 0.29
C GLY A 141 -14.21 2.81 1.61
N ALA A 142 -12.99 2.36 1.98
CA ALA A 142 -12.74 1.84 3.32
C ALA A 142 -13.16 2.87 4.40
N GLY A 143 -13.86 2.40 5.43
CA GLY A 143 -14.43 3.22 6.50
C GLY A 143 -15.84 3.76 6.23
N VAL A 144 -16.39 3.58 5.02
CA VAL A 144 -17.79 3.94 4.73
C VAL A 144 -18.73 3.03 5.51
N VAL A 145 -19.63 3.63 6.28
CA VAL A 145 -20.65 2.94 7.09
C VAL A 145 -21.99 2.99 6.37
N ALA A 146 -22.63 1.84 6.21
CA ALA A 146 -24.00 1.70 5.72
C ALA A 146 -24.86 1.10 6.82
N LEU A 147 -25.98 1.76 7.12
CA LEU A 147 -27.01 1.25 8.02
C LEU A 147 -28.15 0.70 7.16
N VAL A 148 -28.53 -0.55 7.41
CA VAL A 148 -29.64 -1.21 6.73
C VAL A 148 -30.62 -1.69 7.79
N ASP A 149 -31.88 -1.32 7.61
CA ASP A 149 -32.97 -1.74 8.47
C ASP A 149 -34.07 -2.27 7.54
N ARG A 150 -34.44 -3.55 7.68
CA ARG A 150 -35.34 -4.21 6.73
C ARG A 150 -36.20 -5.27 7.39
N ASP A 151 -37.49 -5.19 7.06
CA ASP A 151 -38.49 -6.24 7.26
C ASP A 151 -38.63 -7.04 5.97
N ALA A 152 -37.88 -8.13 5.84
CA ALA A 152 -37.81 -8.91 4.59
C ALA A 152 -38.78 -10.11 4.59
N GLY A 153 -40.07 -9.91 4.85
CA GLY A 153 -41.07 -11.00 4.87
C GLY A 153 -40.71 -12.18 5.79
N GLY A 154 -39.82 -11.90 6.75
CA GLY A 154 -39.10 -12.79 7.65
C GLY A 154 -38.63 -11.98 8.86
N PRO A 155 -37.57 -12.40 9.58
CA PRO A 155 -37.12 -11.71 10.79
C PRO A 155 -36.72 -10.26 10.51
N HIS A 156 -36.94 -9.38 11.48
CA HIS A 156 -36.53 -7.98 11.40
C HIS A 156 -35.01 -7.89 11.52
N VAL A 157 -34.36 -7.35 10.48
CA VAL A 157 -32.89 -7.27 10.43
C VAL A 157 -32.44 -5.82 10.46
N ARG A 158 -31.61 -5.50 11.46
CA ARG A 158 -30.83 -4.27 11.50
C ARG A 158 -29.35 -4.60 11.35
N ALA A 159 -28.73 -4.10 10.29
CA ALA A 159 -27.33 -4.32 9.98
C ALA A 159 -26.57 -2.99 9.89
N GLU A 160 -25.43 -2.91 10.57
CA GLU A 160 -24.41 -1.88 10.34
C GLU A 160 -23.22 -2.52 9.63
N LEU A 161 -22.87 -1.95 8.48
CA LEU A 161 -21.89 -2.52 7.56
C LEU A 161 -20.80 -1.49 7.31
N ILE A 162 -19.56 -1.86 7.60
CA ILE A 162 -18.41 -0.96 7.45
C ILE A 162 -17.52 -1.55 6.36
N ARG A 163 -17.33 -0.82 5.25
CA ARG A 163 -16.39 -1.26 4.21
C ARG A 163 -14.98 -1.30 4.78
N ALA A 164 -14.28 -2.43 4.61
CA ALA A 164 -12.89 -2.59 5.01
C ALA A 164 -11.91 -2.44 3.83
N GLY A 165 -12.43 -2.27 2.60
CA GLY A 165 -11.63 -2.32 1.37
C GLY A 165 -11.03 -3.71 1.18
N CYS A 166 -9.82 -3.80 0.65
CA CYS A 166 -9.10 -5.07 0.47
C CYS A 166 -8.14 -5.41 1.62
N GLY A 167 -8.11 -4.59 2.67
CA GLY A 167 -7.34 -4.84 3.89
C GLY A 167 -8.03 -5.80 4.85
N ALA A 168 -7.38 -6.08 5.98
CA ALA A 168 -8.03 -6.77 7.08
C ALA A 168 -9.13 -5.89 7.68
N CYS A 169 -10.27 -6.48 8.09
CA CYS A 169 -11.28 -5.74 8.82
C CYS A 169 -10.68 -5.19 10.13
N PRO A 170 -11.04 -3.97 10.54
CA PRO A 170 -10.64 -3.44 11.84
C PRO A 170 -11.13 -4.38 12.94
N ARG A 171 -10.26 -4.68 13.90
CA ARG A 171 -10.67 -5.36 15.14
C ARG A 171 -11.20 -4.30 16.10
N LEU A 172 -12.41 -4.51 16.62
CA LEU A 172 -12.95 -3.71 17.71
C LEU A 172 -13.07 -4.60 18.94
N ASP A 173 -12.55 -4.12 20.07
CA ASP A 173 -12.32 -4.93 21.27
C ASP A 173 -13.59 -5.19 22.08
N SER A 174 -14.69 -4.48 21.79
CA SER A 174 -15.96 -4.60 22.51
C SER A 174 -17.02 -5.23 21.62
N ARG A 175 -17.48 -6.43 21.99
CA ARG A 175 -18.57 -7.16 21.31
C ARG A 175 -19.45 -7.90 22.32
N ALA A 176 -20.76 -7.82 22.13
CA ALA A 176 -21.72 -8.68 22.80
C ALA A 176 -21.66 -10.11 22.20
N PRO A 177 -21.89 -11.16 23.00
CA PRO A 177 -21.93 -12.53 22.49
C PRO A 177 -23.18 -12.76 21.62
N THR A 178 -23.13 -13.79 20.77
CA THR A 178 -24.28 -14.27 19.99
C THR A 178 -25.51 -14.48 20.89
N GLY A 179 -26.68 -14.05 20.42
CA GLY A 179 -27.95 -14.17 21.15
C GLY A 179 -28.16 -13.13 22.25
N ALA A 180 -27.17 -12.28 22.56
CA ALA A 180 -27.40 -11.16 23.47
C ALA A 180 -28.41 -10.16 22.88
N PRO A 181 -29.21 -9.48 23.72
CA PRO A 181 -30.12 -8.45 23.23
C PRO A 181 -29.33 -7.30 22.59
N CYS A 182 -29.74 -6.90 21.40
CA CYS A 182 -29.16 -5.76 20.70
C CYS A 182 -29.78 -4.47 21.24
N GLN A 183 -29.16 -3.85 22.24
CA GLN A 183 -29.49 -2.50 22.69
C GLN A 183 -28.66 -1.45 21.91
N ALA A 184 -29.09 -0.19 21.90
CA ALA A 184 -28.43 0.90 21.13
C ALA A 184 -26.93 1.09 21.46
N ALA A 185 -26.48 0.68 22.65
CA ALA A 185 -25.07 0.70 23.07
C ALA A 185 -24.36 -0.67 22.96
N SER A 186 -25.09 -1.75 22.65
CA SER A 186 -24.54 -3.10 22.54
C SER A 186 -24.05 -3.34 21.11
N VAL A 187 -22.73 -3.35 20.96
CA VAL A 187 -22.10 -3.77 19.71
C VAL A 187 -22.35 -5.27 19.53
N CYS A 188 -23.38 -5.64 18.77
CA CYS A 188 -23.64 -7.03 18.39
C CYS A 188 -22.37 -7.62 17.73
N SER A 189 -22.16 -8.93 17.86
CA SER A 189 -20.97 -9.63 17.34
C SER A 189 -20.59 -9.15 15.95
N GLN A 190 -19.35 -8.68 15.80
CA GLN A 190 -18.84 -8.17 14.53
C GLN A 190 -18.11 -9.26 13.78
N VAL A 191 -18.34 -9.31 12.47
CA VAL A 191 -17.87 -10.40 11.63
C VAL A 191 -17.26 -9.81 10.36
N CYS A 192 -16.03 -10.22 10.06
CA CYS A 192 -15.40 -9.83 8.81
C CYS A 192 -15.91 -10.73 7.68
N CYS A 193 -16.67 -10.15 6.77
CA CYS A 193 -17.26 -10.84 5.63
C CYS A 193 -16.48 -10.54 4.35
N SER A 194 -16.31 -11.55 3.51
CA SER A 194 -15.75 -11.38 2.16
C SER A 194 -16.84 -11.05 1.16
N CYS A 195 -16.52 -10.15 0.22
CA CYS A 195 -17.37 -9.91 -0.94
C CYS A 195 -17.29 -11.09 -1.91
N PRO A 196 -18.42 -11.55 -2.49
CA PRO A 196 -18.42 -12.71 -3.38
C PRO A 196 -17.71 -12.44 -4.72
N ALA A 197 -17.77 -11.21 -5.23
CA ALA A 197 -17.21 -10.83 -6.53
C ALA A 197 -15.72 -10.43 -6.49
N GLY A 198 -15.05 -10.43 -5.32
CA GLY A 198 -13.69 -9.92 -5.27
C GLY A 198 -12.98 -10.03 -3.92
N ARG A 199 -11.87 -9.29 -3.80
CA ARG A 199 -11.00 -9.29 -2.61
C ARG A 199 -11.46 -8.33 -1.51
N ALA A 200 -12.44 -7.49 -1.83
CA ALA A 200 -13.03 -6.56 -0.90
C ALA A 200 -13.67 -7.29 0.30
N ARG A 201 -13.64 -6.62 1.44
CA ARG A 201 -14.16 -7.10 2.71
C ARG A 201 -14.98 -6.02 3.37
N TYR A 202 -15.87 -6.45 4.24
CA TYR A 202 -16.66 -5.55 5.07
C TYR A 202 -16.87 -6.16 6.44
N LEU A 203 -16.96 -5.30 7.44
CA LEU A 203 -17.33 -5.67 8.80
C LEU A 203 -18.85 -5.59 8.90
N ALA A 204 -19.49 -6.69 9.28
CA ALA A 204 -20.93 -6.74 9.50
C ALA A 204 -21.25 -6.82 10.99
N ARG A 205 -22.21 -6.01 11.42
CA ARG A 205 -22.83 -6.03 12.74
C ARG A 205 -24.32 -6.22 12.53
N VAL A 206 -24.85 -7.38 12.90
CA VAL A 206 -26.23 -7.73 12.59
C VAL A 206 -27.01 -8.05 13.85
N CYS A 207 -28.15 -7.39 13.95
CA CYS A 207 -29.23 -7.67 14.86
C CYS A 207 -30.37 -8.34 14.07
N GLU A 208 -30.81 -9.50 14.55
CA GLU A 208 -31.95 -10.21 13.99
C GLU A 208 -32.97 -10.43 15.13
N ASP A 209 -34.20 -9.94 14.93
CA ASP A 209 -35.29 -9.99 15.91
C ASP A 209 -34.89 -9.51 17.32
N GLY A 210 -34.05 -8.47 17.37
CA GLY A 210 -33.59 -7.88 18.63
C GLY A 210 -32.42 -8.61 19.30
N THR A 211 -31.80 -9.61 18.64
CA THR A 211 -30.66 -10.36 19.19
C THR A 211 -29.44 -10.37 18.26
N CYS A 212 -28.24 -10.52 18.85
CA CYS A 212 -26.99 -10.55 18.10
C CYS A 212 -26.92 -11.81 17.23
N ALA A 213 -26.80 -11.63 15.91
CA ALA A 213 -26.62 -12.74 14.98
C ALA A 213 -25.21 -13.35 15.13
N ASP A 214 -25.10 -14.66 14.87
CA ASP A 214 -23.81 -15.35 14.77
C ASP A 214 -23.04 -14.96 13.49
N ALA A 215 -21.81 -15.48 13.36
CA ALA A 215 -20.92 -15.14 12.26
C ALA A 215 -21.45 -15.49 10.87
N GLU A 216 -22.03 -16.68 10.71
CA GLU A 216 -22.51 -17.16 9.41
C GLU A 216 -23.79 -16.40 9.00
N ARG A 217 -24.71 -16.19 9.95
CA ARG A 217 -25.94 -15.45 9.73
C ARG A 217 -25.70 -13.98 9.48
N ALA A 218 -24.76 -13.35 10.18
CA ALA A 218 -24.45 -11.93 9.97
C ALA A 218 -24.03 -11.62 8.53
N CYS A 219 -23.13 -12.43 7.94
CA CYS A 219 -22.72 -12.22 6.55
C CYS A 219 -23.86 -12.50 5.56
N ALA A 220 -24.67 -13.54 5.79
CA ALA A 220 -25.81 -13.86 4.94
C ALA A 220 -26.91 -12.77 4.99
N ALA A 221 -27.29 -12.34 6.19
CA ALA A 221 -28.29 -11.29 6.44
C ALA A 221 -27.83 -9.95 5.87
N ALA A 222 -26.56 -9.57 6.05
CA ALA A 222 -25.99 -8.36 5.45
C ALA A 222 -26.09 -8.34 3.91
N ARG A 223 -25.86 -9.49 3.25
CA ARG A 223 -26.01 -9.63 1.79
C ARG A 223 -27.48 -9.57 1.36
N ALA A 224 -28.35 -10.30 2.06
CA ALA A 224 -29.78 -10.33 1.76
C ALA A 224 -30.46 -8.97 1.98
N ALA A 225 -29.95 -8.18 2.92
CA ALA A 225 -30.41 -6.83 3.19
C ALA A 225 -30.15 -5.87 2.00
N GLY A 226 -29.42 -6.29 0.97
CA GLY A 226 -29.21 -5.54 -0.27
C GLY A 226 -28.12 -4.47 -0.13
N ALA A 227 -27.23 -4.64 0.85
CA ALA A 227 -26.21 -3.66 1.09
C ALA A 227 -25.22 -3.61 -0.07
N ALA A 228 -24.73 -2.41 -0.34
CA ALA A 228 -23.75 -2.09 -1.35
C ALA A 228 -22.27 -2.14 -0.87
N PRO A 229 -21.82 -2.85 0.19
CA PRO A 229 -20.41 -2.80 0.58
C PRO A 229 -19.50 -3.49 -0.43
N CYS A 230 -20.10 -4.27 -1.34
CA CYS A 230 -19.44 -5.03 -2.40
C CYS A 230 -19.83 -4.58 -3.81
N ALA A 231 -20.40 -3.37 -3.97
CA ALA A 231 -20.79 -2.89 -5.29
C ALA A 231 -19.58 -2.86 -6.23
N GLU A 232 -19.76 -3.47 -7.40
CA GLU A 232 -18.80 -3.57 -8.51
C GLU A 232 -18.59 -2.23 -9.23
#